data_AF-A0A0U1DGX2-F1
#
_entry.id   AF-A0A0U1DGX2-F1
#
_cell.length_a   1.000
_cell.length_b   1.000
_cell.length_c   1.000
_cell.angle_alpha   90.00
_cell.angle_beta   90.00
_cell.angle_gamma   90.00
#
_symmetry.space_group_name_H-M   'P 1'
#
loop_
_entity.id
_entity.type
_entity.pdbx_description
1 polymer ?
#
loop_
_entity_poly.entity_id
_entity_poly.type
_entity_poly.pdbx_seq_one_letter_code
_entity_poly.pdbx_strand_id
1 'polypeptide(L)' 'MTTERIADHVKFAYWVPNVSGGLVTSDIEQRTDWNYEYNKKLAQAAENNGFEYA' A
#
# COMPACT_ATOMS: atom_id res chain seq x y z
N MET A 1 -10.60 26.96 -11.50
CA MET A 1 -10.96 25.67 -10.88
C MET A 1 -10.40 25.68 -9.47
N THR A 2 -11.26 25.67 -8.45
CA THR A 2 -10.84 25.60 -7.05
C THR A 2 -10.28 24.20 -6.76
N THR A 3 -9.19 24.13 -6.00
CA THR A 3 -8.51 22.86 -5.65
C THR A 3 -9.36 21.94 -4.78
N GLU A 4 -10.40 22.48 -4.11
CA GLU A 4 -11.37 21.72 -3.32
C GLU A 4 -12.00 20.57 -4.12
N ARG A 5 -12.29 20.77 -5.41
CA ARG A 5 -12.93 19.73 -6.25
C ARG A 5 -12.00 18.57 -6.62
N ILE A 6 -10.69 18.72 -6.47
CA ILE A 6 -9.73 17.66 -6.84
C ILE A 6 -9.64 16.64 -5.70
N ALA A 7 -9.61 17.09 -4.44
CA ALA A 7 -9.49 16.22 -3.27
C ALA A 7 -10.64 15.20 -3.16
N ASP A 8 -11.87 15.61 -3.49
CA ASP A 8 -13.07 14.75 -3.43
C ASP A 8 -13.08 13.62 -4.48
N HIS A 9 -12.17 13.63 -5.45
CA HIS A 9 -12.12 12.64 -6.54
C HIS A 9 -10.81 11.85 -6.59
N VAL A 10 -9.86 12.11 -5.69
CA VAL A 10 -8.61 11.33 -5.63
C VAL A 10 -8.83 10.09 -4.79
N LYS A 11 -8.58 8.93 -5.41
CA LYS A 11 -8.67 7.62 -4.78
C LYS A 11 -7.29 7.06 -4.48
N PHE A 12 -7.15 6.40 -3.33
CA PHE A 12 -5.91 5.76 -2.92
C PHE A 12 -6.06 4.25 -2.91
N ALA A 13 -5.03 3.55 -3.39
CA ALA A 13 -4.97 2.10 -3.46
C ALA A 13 -3.63 1.60 -2.91
N TYR A 14 -3.66 0.45 -2.24
CA TYR A 14 -2.47 -0.22 -1.74
C TYR A 14 -1.99 -1.26 -2.76
N TRP A 15 -0.68 -1.24 -3.04
CA TRP A 15 -0.06 -2.19 -3.95
C TRP A 15 0.63 -3.31 -3.18
N VAL A 16 0.06 -4.51 -3.24
CA VAL A 16 0.52 -5.66 -2.48
C VAL A 16 1.86 -6.20 -3.00
N PRO A 17 2.87 -6.43 -2.13
CA PRO A 17 4.10 -7.12 -2.47
C PRO A 17 3.86 -8.63 -2.68
N ASN A 18 3.69 -9.04 -3.93
CA ASN A 18 3.30 -10.42 -4.29
C ASN A 18 4.47 -11.36 -4.59
N VAL A 19 5.63 -10.82 -4.99
CA VAL A 19 6.77 -11.62 -5.48
C VAL A 19 8.08 -11.32 -4.74
N SER A 20 8.09 -10.24 -3.96
CA SER A 20 9.23 -9.72 -3.19
C SER A 20 8.68 -8.87 -2.06
N GLY A 21 9.48 -8.55 -1.05
CA GLY A 21 9.08 -7.64 0.04
C GLY A 21 8.80 -6.18 -0.39
N GLY A 22 8.76 -5.85 -1.68
CA GLY A 22 8.52 -4.50 -2.18
C GLY A 22 9.27 -4.19 -3.47
N LEU A 23 9.35 -2.90 -3.80
CA LEU A 23 9.92 -2.38 -5.05
C LEU A 23 11.35 -1.82 -4.91
N VAL A 24 11.98 -2.01 -3.75
CA VAL A 24 13.33 -1.50 -3.47
C VAL A 24 14.36 -2.60 -3.71
N THR A 25 15.37 -2.30 -4.54
CA THR A 25 16.56 -3.13 -4.70
C THR A 25 17.69 -2.56 -3.85
N SER A 26 18.26 -3.38 -2.97
CA SER A 26 19.30 -2.95 -2.03
C SER A 26 20.08 -4.15 -1.49
N ASP A 27 21.35 -3.94 -1.15
CA ASP A 27 22.18 -4.90 -0.42
C ASP A 27 21.93 -4.87 1.10
N ILE A 28 21.13 -3.90 1.58
CA ILE A 28 20.71 -3.83 2.98
C ILE A 28 19.57 -4.80 3.22
N GLU A 29 19.68 -5.58 4.30
CA GLU A 29 18.65 -6.52 4.74
C GLU A 29 17.26 -5.86 4.85
N GLN A 30 16.28 -6.44 4.14
CA GLN A 30 14.92 -5.94 4.11
C GLN A 30 14.13 -6.40 5.34
N ARG A 31 13.23 -5.54 5.82
CA ARG A 31 12.34 -5.85 6.97
C ARG A 31 10.88 -6.03 6.52
N THR A 32 10.74 -6.45 5.28
CA THR A 32 9.49 -6.56 4.54
C THR A 32 9.40 -7.94 3.93
N ASP A 33 8.19 -8.45 3.72
CA ASP A 33 7.95 -9.83 3.26
C ASP A 33 6.86 -9.82 2.18
N TRP A 34 6.63 -10.96 1.52
CA TRP A 34 5.57 -11.20 0.55
C TRP A 34 4.62 -12.33 0.98
N ASN A 35 4.83 -12.90 2.18
CA ASN A 35 3.98 -13.96 2.70
C ASN A 35 2.54 -13.47 2.96
N TYR A 36 1.61 -14.42 3.07
CA TYR A 36 0.19 -14.13 3.25
C TYR A 36 -0.11 -13.32 4.51
N GLU A 37 0.46 -13.67 5.66
CA GLU A 37 0.17 -12.99 6.93
C GLU A 37 0.68 -11.55 6.93
N TYR A 38 1.85 -11.31 6.33
CA TYR A 38 2.40 -9.98 6.13
C TYR A 38 1.48 -9.13 5.24
N ASN A 39 1.06 -9.69 4.11
CA ASN A 39 0.15 -8.99 3.18
C ASN A 39 -1.22 -8.72 3.79
N LYS A 40 -1.79 -9.68 4.55
CA LYS A 40 -3.03 -9.49 5.30
C LYS A 40 -2.93 -8.32 6.27
N LYS A 41 -1.84 -8.23 7.04
CA LYS A 41 -1.61 -7.13 7.99
C LYS A 41 -1.55 -5.77 7.26
N LEU A 42 -0.91 -5.71 6.09
CA LEU A 42 -0.81 -4.48 5.33
C LEU A 42 -2.13 -4.08 4.66
N ALA A 43 -2.90 -5.03 4.14
CA ALA A 43 -4.23 -4.77 3.60
C ALA A 43 -5.17 -4.21 4.68
N GLN A 44 -5.21 -4.85 5.86
CA GLN A 44 -5.98 -4.35 7.01
C GLN A 44 -5.54 -2.95 7.44
N ALA A 45 -4.24 -2.65 7.40
CA ALA A 45 -3.75 -1.32 7.69
C ALA A 45 -4.23 -0.30 6.64
N ALA A 46 -4.22 -0.65 5.36
CA ALA A 46 -4.71 0.22 4.29
C ALA A 46 -6.22 0.50 4.44
N GLU A 47 -7.04 -0.53 4.67
CA GLU A 47 -8.48 -0.42 4.93
C GLU A 47 -8.77 0.52 6.11
N ASN A 48 -8.06 0.33 7.23
CA ASN A 48 -8.21 1.16 8.43
C ASN A 48 -7.82 2.63 8.22
N ASN A 49 -7.06 2.95 7.17
CA ASN A 49 -6.63 4.31 6.83
C ASN A 49 -7.41 4.91 5.65
N GLY A 50 -8.49 4.25 5.19
CA GLY A 50 -9.37 4.79 4.15
C GLY A 50 -8.87 4.59 2.72
N PHE A 51 -7.96 3.64 2.49
CA PHE A 51 -7.64 3.21 1.14
C PHE A 51 -8.85 2.48 0.55
N GLU A 52 -9.21 2.82 -0.69
CA GLU A 52 -10.41 2.28 -1.34
C GLU A 52 -10.19 0.88 -1.93
N TYR A 53 -8.92 0.52 -2.14
CA TYR A 53 -8.51 -0.78 -2.65
C TYR A 53 -7.28 -1.28 -1.88
N ALA A 54 -7.34 -2.51 -1.37
CA ALA A 54 -6.28 -3.17 -0.61
C ALA A 54 -6.27 -4.69 -0.84
#